data_AF-A0A0C2YPA3-F1
#
_entry.id   AF-A0A0C2YPA3-F1
#
_cell.length_a   1.000
_cell.length_b   1.000
_cell.length_c   1.000
_cell.angle_alpha   90.00
_cell.angle_beta   90.00
_cell.angle_gamma   90.00
#
_symmetry.space_group_name_H-M   'P 1'
#
loop_
_entity.id
_entity.type
_entity.pdbx_description
1 polymer ?
#
loop_
_entity_poly.entity_id
_entity_poly.type
_entity_poly.pdbx_seq_one_letter_code
_entity_poly.pdbx_strand_id
1 'polypeptide(L)'
;MPADCRPIALTAEDVALLAVDPARLCRSLATALSVHPKVEAVSGMGDTFRIGTFIPEPGLRYPIFFMTRTRAPGYAEALDALQSRQADGDYAVLVPTERFLPDDTVQRLADRGVTVLVLSDVVGLADKGLTTAVDPIRYFGGIGGRSPAGPHLAAGQIVARALVREAGQPPGWLDLHQRQLDDLRGAASHYDVFADQTNRTVVRKGGTIVRDVALSSFQSIRAALTKRGHFDATTEGPDLVSSKQIFQRARAIFDIKTGRSSWRIFPSIRTDEGHAVYSFAPDGDVSFAFVFLPED
;
A
#
# COMPACT_ATOMS: atom_id res chain seq x y z
N MET A 1 -11.96 -32.70 12.88
CA MET A 1 -12.77 -31.65 13.56
C MET A 1 -11.84 -30.94 14.52
N PRO A 2 -11.43 -29.68 14.28
CA PRO A 2 -10.66 -28.94 15.27
C PRO A 2 -11.55 -28.73 16.51
N ALA A 3 -10.96 -28.80 17.70
CA ALA A 3 -11.68 -28.62 18.96
C ALA A 3 -12.26 -27.20 19.05
N ASP A 4 -13.56 -27.10 19.32
CA ASP A 4 -14.26 -25.83 19.57
C ASP A 4 -13.53 -25.05 20.68
N CYS A 5 -13.17 -23.80 20.38
CA CYS A 5 -12.55 -22.90 21.34
C CYS A 5 -13.45 -22.76 22.58
N ARG A 6 -12.90 -23.01 23.77
CA ARG A 6 -13.63 -22.77 25.03
C ARG A 6 -14.00 -21.29 25.14
N PRO A 7 -15.27 -20.96 25.47
CA PRO A 7 -15.69 -19.58 25.63
C PRO A 7 -14.92 -18.94 26.79
N ILE A 8 -14.25 -17.82 26.51
CA ILE A 8 -13.59 -16.98 27.52
C ILE A 8 -14.67 -16.09 28.12
N ALA A 9 -14.92 -16.22 29.43
CA ALA A 9 -15.78 -15.31 30.16
C ALA A 9 -15.00 -14.02 30.46
N LEU A 10 -15.38 -12.92 29.81
CA LEU A 10 -14.79 -11.61 30.07
C LEU A 10 -15.37 -11.03 31.37
N THR A 11 -14.49 -10.55 32.25
CA THR A 11 -14.88 -9.80 33.44
C THR A 11 -15.25 -8.36 33.08
N ALA A 12 -15.93 -7.64 33.98
CA ALA A 12 -16.21 -6.21 33.77
C ALA A 12 -14.93 -5.37 33.62
N GLU A 13 -13.85 -5.80 34.26
CA GLU A 13 -12.52 -5.19 34.16
C GLU A 13 -11.90 -5.46 32.78
N ASP A 14 -12.01 -6.69 32.27
CA ASP A 14 -11.58 -7.02 30.89
C ASP A 14 -12.37 -6.21 29.86
N VAL A 15 -13.68 -6.03 30.07
CA VAL A 15 -14.51 -5.20 29.18
C VAL A 15 -14.04 -3.74 29.23
N ALA A 16 -13.73 -3.20 30.40
CA ALA A 16 -13.22 -1.83 30.52
C ALA A 16 -11.83 -1.66 29.89
N LEU A 17 -10.96 -2.68 29.98
CA LEU A 17 -9.64 -2.69 29.36
C LEU A 17 -9.71 -2.85 27.83
N LEU A 18 -10.64 -3.66 27.34
CA LEU A 18 -10.86 -3.95 25.91
C LEU A 18 -11.83 -2.96 25.26
N ALA A 19 -12.48 -2.08 26.04
CA ALA A 19 -13.42 -1.10 25.54
C ALA A 19 -12.69 -0.07 24.67
N VAL A 20 -12.97 -0.12 23.38
CA VAL A 20 -12.55 0.90 22.43
C VAL A 20 -13.41 2.14 22.65
N ASP A 21 -12.79 3.27 23.00
CA ASP A 21 -13.43 4.59 22.91
C ASP A 21 -13.58 4.97 21.43
N PRO A 22 -14.81 4.95 20.87
CA PRO A 22 -15.00 5.19 19.44
C PRO A 22 -14.64 6.62 19.03
N ALA A 23 -14.86 7.60 19.91
CA ALA A 23 -14.54 8.99 19.63
C ALA A 23 -13.03 9.22 19.60
N ARG A 24 -12.30 8.60 20.53
CA ARG A 24 -10.83 8.64 20.53
C ARG A 24 -10.25 7.91 19.31
N LEU A 25 -10.77 6.74 18.97
CA LEU A 25 -10.37 6.02 17.77
C LEU A 25 -10.59 6.85 16.50
N CYS A 26 -11.77 7.45 16.32
CA CYS A 26 -12.09 8.28 15.16
C CYS A 26 -11.16 9.50 15.05
N ARG A 27 -10.80 10.14 16.18
CA ARG A 27 -9.81 11.23 16.19
C ARG A 27 -8.42 10.74 15.77
N SER A 28 -7.97 9.61 16.32
CA SER A 28 -6.69 9.02 15.94
C SER A 28 -6.63 8.62 14.46
N LEU A 29 -7.72 8.06 13.92
CA LEU A 29 -7.84 7.76 12.50
C LEU A 29 -7.80 9.03 11.64
N ALA A 30 -8.54 10.07 12.01
CA ALA A 30 -8.53 11.33 11.28
C ALA A 30 -7.12 11.95 11.23
N THR A 31 -6.39 11.92 12.34
CA THR A 31 -4.99 12.38 12.38
C THR A 31 -4.09 11.52 11.51
N ALA A 32 -4.13 10.20 11.64
CA ALA A 32 -3.28 9.29 10.89
C ALA A 32 -3.51 9.42 9.37
N LEU A 33 -4.75 9.56 8.95
CA LEU A 33 -5.15 9.65 7.54
C LEU A 33 -5.12 11.10 6.99
N SER A 34 -4.62 12.07 7.75
CA SER A 34 -4.63 13.51 7.40
C SER A 34 -6.00 14.05 6.96
N VAL A 35 -7.06 13.59 7.63
CA VAL A 35 -8.44 14.02 7.40
C VAL A 35 -8.76 15.19 8.34
N HIS A 36 -9.42 16.23 7.83
CA HIS A 36 -9.87 17.33 8.70
C HIS A 36 -10.95 16.82 9.66
N PRO A 37 -10.68 16.79 10.98
CA PRO A 37 -11.51 16.04 11.92
C PRO A 37 -12.87 16.71 12.14
N LYS A 38 -13.92 15.88 12.09
CA LYS A 38 -15.29 16.22 12.47
C LYS A 38 -15.98 14.93 12.89
N VAL A 39 -15.76 14.54 14.14
CA VAL A 39 -16.23 13.25 14.69
C VAL A 39 -17.67 13.38 15.14
N GLU A 40 -18.59 12.72 14.42
CA GLU A 40 -20.02 12.75 14.69
C GLU A 40 -20.61 11.36 14.45
N ALA A 41 -21.45 10.88 15.37
CA ALA A 41 -22.24 9.68 15.12
C ALA A 41 -23.26 9.94 14.00
N VAL A 42 -23.42 8.97 13.09
CA VAL A 42 -24.43 9.09 12.02
C VAL A 42 -25.79 8.68 12.59
N SER A 43 -26.74 9.61 12.62
CA SER A 43 -28.05 9.39 13.23
C SER A 43 -28.78 8.19 12.64
N GLY A 44 -29.28 7.31 13.51
CA GLY A 44 -29.98 6.07 13.11
C GLY A 44 -29.06 5.02 12.48
N MET A 45 -27.74 5.09 12.71
CA MET A 45 -26.78 4.06 12.32
C MET A 45 -25.90 3.72 13.52
N GLY A 46 -26.07 2.53 14.10
CA GLY A 46 -25.18 2.04 15.15
C GLY A 46 -23.73 1.95 14.65
N ASP A 47 -22.75 2.20 15.50
CA ASP A 47 -21.31 2.05 15.22
C ASP A 47 -20.86 2.60 13.86
N THR A 48 -21.42 3.75 13.46
CA THR A 48 -21.07 4.48 12.24
C THR A 48 -20.86 5.93 12.57
N PHE A 49 -19.68 6.44 12.23
CA PHE A 49 -19.23 7.77 12.58
C PHE A 49 -18.75 8.49 11.32
N ARG A 50 -19.14 9.75 11.13
CA ARG A 50 -18.35 10.65 10.30
C ARG A 50 -17.09 10.98 11.09
N ILE A 51 -15.91 10.76 10.52
CA ILE A 51 -14.65 11.09 11.19
C ILE A 51 -14.12 12.47 10.77
N GLY A 52 -14.52 12.93 9.59
CA GLY A 52 -14.04 14.19 9.06
C GLY A 52 -14.32 14.41 7.59
N THR A 53 -13.50 15.26 6.97
CA THR A 53 -13.56 15.60 5.55
C THR A 53 -12.15 15.60 4.97
N PHE A 54 -11.95 14.85 3.90
CA PHE A 54 -10.72 14.90 3.10
C PHE A 54 -10.85 16.02 2.06
N ILE A 55 -9.79 16.83 1.92
CA ILE A 55 -9.74 17.99 1.04
C ILE A 55 -8.43 17.87 0.23
N PRO A 56 -8.46 17.22 -0.94
CA PRO A 56 -7.25 17.08 -1.76
C PRO A 56 -6.84 18.41 -2.39
N GLU A 57 -7.83 19.20 -2.82
CA GLU A 57 -7.63 20.51 -3.45
C GLU A 57 -8.74 21.48 -3.00
N PRO A 58 -8.50 22.80 -3.08
CA PRO A 58 -9.53 23.80 -2.81
C PRO A 58 -10.79 23.56 -3.66
N GLY A 59 -11.94 23.40 -2.99
CA GLY A 59 -13.23 23.17 -3.66
C GLY A 59 -13.67 21.71 -3.72
N LEU A 60 -12.75 20.74 -3.52
CA LEU A 60 -13.09 19.32 -3.42
C LEU A 60 -13.18 18.89 -1.95
N ARG A 61 -14.33 18.36 -1.53
CA ARG A 61 -14.60 18.03 -0.13
C ARG A 61 -15.31 16.70 -0.03
N TYR A 62 -14.61 15.70 0.49
CA TYR A 62 -15.12 14.34 0.58
C TYR A 62 -15.31 13.94 2.04
N PRO A 63 -16.54 13.69 2.50
CA PRO A 63 -16.76 13.20 3.84
C PRO A 63 -16.18 11.78 3.99
N ILE A 64 -15.56 11.53 5.14
CA ILE A 64 -14.97 10.24 5.47
C ILE A 64 -15.75 9.65 6.63
N PHE A 65 -16.24 8.44 6.45
CA PHE A 65 -17.00 7.69 7.44
C PHE A 65 -16.19 6.51 7.94
N PHE A 66 -16.37 6.14 9.20
CA PHE A 66 -15.85 4.92 9.79
C PHE A 66 -17.04 4.08 10.26
N MET A 67 -17.00 2.78 9.98
CA MET A 67 -18.02 1.85 10.45
C MET A 67 -17.44 0.52 10.89
N THR A 68 -18.02 -0.04 11.94
CA THR A 68 -17.68 -1.39 12.42
C THR A 68 -18.92 -2.26 12.42
N ARG A 69 -18.82 -3.46 11.87
CA ARG A 69 -19.84 -4.50 11.96
C ARG A 69 -19.15 -5.85 12.16
N THR A 70 -19.87 -6.77 12.77
CA THR A 70 -19.37 -8.12 13.08
C THR A 70 -19.95 -9.20 12.17
N ARG A 71 -20.79 -8.81 11.19
CA ARG A 71 -21.48 -9.72 10.26
C ARG A 71 -21.68 -9.08 8.89
N ALA A 72 -21.63 -9.89 7.84
CA ALA A 72 -21.77 -9.43 6.45
C ALA A 72 -23.11 -8.73 6.13
N PRO A 73 -24.28 -9.24 6.56
CA PRO A 73 -25.53 -8.53 6.32
C PRO A 73 -25.60 -7.17 7.04
N GLY A 74 -24.95 -7.06 8.20
CA GLY A 74 -24.86 -5.79 8.93
C GLY A 74 -24.02 -4.74 8.22
N TYR A 75 -22.99 -5.16 7.47
CA TYR A 75 -22.25 -4.27 6.58
C TYR A 75 -23.10 -3.82 5.39
N ALA A 76 -23.76 -4.77 4.71
CA ALA A 76 -24.62 -4.45 3.57
C ALA A 76 -25.73 -3.45 3.95
N GLU A 77 -26.49 -3.73 5.02
CA GLU A 77 -27.54 -2.85 5.55
C GLU A 77 -27.01 -1.43 5.86
N ALA A 78 -25.84 -1.34 6.50
CA ALA A 78 -25.25 -0.07 6.88
C ALA A 78 -24.76 0.74 5.67
N LEU A 79 -24.12 0.06 4.71
CA LEU A 79 -23.61 0.69 3.50
C LEU A 79 -24.76 1.19 2.62
N ASP A 80 -25.81 0.40 2.43
CA ASP A 80 -27.01 0.80 1.69
C ASP A 80 -27.72 1.98 2.37
N ALA A 81 -27.80 1.97 3.71
CA ALA A 81 -28.39 3.06 4.48
C ALA A 81 -27.52 4.34 4.48
N LEU A 82 -26.20 4.20 4.42
CA LEU A 82 -25.29 5.34 4.27
C LEU A 82 -25.41 5.95 2.87
N GLN A 83 -25.42 5.09 1.86
CA GLN A 83 -25.55 5.46 0.47
C GLN A 83 -26.86 6.22 0.21
N SER A 84 -27.97 5.73 0.78
CA SER A 84 -29.26 6.42 0.68
C SER A 84 -29.25 7.82 1.32
N ARG A 85 -28.45 8.03 2.38
CA ARG A 85 -28.30 9.35 3.04
C ARG A 85 -27.31 10.28 2.33
N GLN A 86 -26.40 9.73 1.54
CA GLN A 86 -25.36 10.44 0.79
C GLN A 86 -25.61 10.35 -0.72
N ALA A 87 -26.88 10.32 -1.14
CA ALA A 87 -27.31 9.90 -2.48
C ALA A 87 -26.61 10.61 -3.65
N ASP A 88 -26.17 11.87 -3.44
CA ASP A 88 -25.53 12.71 -4.45
C ASP A 88 -24.06 13.04 -4.14
N GLY A 89 -23.47 12.43 -3.11
CA GLY A 89 -22.14 12.76 -2.62
C GLY A 89 -21.12 11.66 -2.89
N ASP A 90 -19.93 12.04 -3.31
CA ASP A 90 -18.76 11.17 -3.29
C ASP A 90 -18.18 11.13 -1.87
N TYR A 91 -17.87 9.94 -1.37
CA TYR A 91 -17.35 9.77 -0.01
C TYR A 91 -16.46 8.54 0.10
N ALA A 92 -15.78 8.42 1.25
CA ALA A 92 -15.10 7.18 1.60
C ALA A 92 -15.63 6.57 2.90
N VAL A 93 -15.53 5.25 2.98
CA VAL A 93 -15.90 4.45 4.14
C VAL A 93 -14.68 3.66 4.59
N LEU A 94 -14.29 3.86 5.84
CA LEU A 94 -13.25 3.10 6.52
C LEU A 94 -13.89 1.92 7.24
N VAL A 95 -13.33 0.73 7.02
CA VAL A 95 -13.69 -0.49 7.76
C VAL A 95 -12.45 -1.09 8.41
N PRO A 96 -12.56 -1.75 9.57
CA PRO A 96 -11.40 -2.36 10.22
C PRO A 96 -10.68 -3.41 9.36
N THR A 97 -11.45 -4.32 8.76
CA THR A 97 -10.97 -5.47 7.98
C THR A 97 -11.99 -5.82 6.90
N GLU A 98 -11.57 -6.50 5.83
CA GLU A 98 -12.45 -6.97 4.76
C GLU A 98 -13.28 -8.24 5.11
N ARG A 99 -12.99 -8.92 6.23
CA ARG A 99 -13.56 -10.24 6.59
C ARG A 99 -15.09 -10.36 6.43
N PHE A 100 -15.82 -9.27 6.64
CA PHE A 100 -17.28 -9.25 6.59
C PHE A 100 -17.83 -8.32 5.50
N LEU A 101 -17.00 -7.84 4.58
CA LEU A 101 -17.45 -7.05 3.44
C LEU A 101 -17.90 -7.99 2.31
N PRO A 102 -19.15 -7.89 1.83
CA PRO A 102 -19.57 -8.58 0.61
C PRO A 102 -18.98 -7.88 -0.62
N ASP A 103 -18.32 -8.65 -1.50
CA ASP A 103 -17.67 -8.14 -2.73
C ASP A 103 -18.64 -7.35 -3.61
N ASP A 104 -19.85 -7.87 -3.77
CA ASP A 104 -20.93 -7.28 -4.57
C ASP A 104 -21.42 -5.95 -3.99
N THR A 105 -21.38 -5.75 -2.68
CA THR A 105 -21.69 -4.45 -2.06
C THR A 105 -20.57 -3.44 -2.32
N VAL A 106 -19.31 -3.87 -2.22
CA VAL A 106 -18.16 -2.99 -2.46
C VAL A 106 -18.13 -2.52 -3.91
N GLN A 107 -18.36 -3.44 -4.86
CA GLN A 107 -18.41 -3.09 -6.28
C GLN A 107 -19.52 -2.07 -6.59
N ARG A 108 -20.73 -2.26 -6.03
CA ARG A 108 -21.85 -1.32 -6.21
C ARG A 108 -21.54 0.09 -5.69
N LEU A 109 -20.81 0.20 -4.58
CA LEU A 109 -20.38 1.48 -4.02
C LEU A 109 -19.34 2.14 -4.93
N ALA A 110 -18.40 1.35 -5.41
CA ALA A 110 -17.33 1.82 -6.27
C ALA A 110 -17.85 2.36 -7.62
N ASP A 111 -18.86 1.72 -8.21
CA ASP A 111 -19.55 2.21 -9.42
C ASP A 111 -20.21 3.58 -9.22
N ARG A 112 -20.47 3.97 -7.97
CA ARG A 112 -21.02 5.27 -7.57
C ARG A 112 -19.97 6.25 -7.03
N GLY A 113 -18.68 5.98 -7.22
CA GLY A 113 -17.59 6.88 -6.79
C GLY A 113 -17.30 6.84 -5.29
N VAL A 114 -17.84 5.84 -4.58
CA VAL A 114 -17.59 5.64 -3.14
C VAL A 114 -16.36 4.75 -2.97
N THR A 115 -15.39 5.22 -2.18
CA THR A 115 -14.19 4.44 -1.86
C THR A 115 -14.37 3.70 -0.53
N VAL A 116 -14.22 2.38 -0.53
CA VAL A 116 -14.08 1.61 0.72
C VAL A 116 -12.60 1.39 0.99
N LEU A 117 -12.16 1.74 2.20
CA LEU A 117 -10.77 1.59 2.64
C LEU A 117 -10.70 0.66 3.85
N VAL A 118 -9.84 -0.35 3.77
CA VAL A 118 -9.62 -1.31 4.83
C VAL A 118 -8.47 -0.85 5.72
N LEU A 119 -8.72 -0.66 7.01
CA LEU A 119 -7.76 -0.11 7.95
C LEU A 119 -6.57 -1.05 8.21
N SER A 120 -6.77 -2.37 8.16
CA SER A 120 -5.68 -3.35 8.32
C SER A 120 -4.57 -3.20 7.30
N ASP A 121 -4.86 -2.57 6.16
CA ASP A 121 -3.94 -2.52 5.03
C ASP A 121 -3.17 -1.19 5.00
N VAL A 122 -3.73 -0.15 5.64
CA VAL A 122 -3.23 1.23 5.52
C VAL A 122 -2.80 1.84 6.84
N VAL A 123 -3.33 1.33 7.97
CA VAL A 123 -3.02 1.85 9.30
C VAL A 123 -2.14 0.86 10.06
N GLY A 124 -0.95 1.31 10.40
CA GLY A 124 -0.04 0.65 11.34
C GLY A 124 -0.11 1.24 12.75
N LEU A 125 0.54 0.57 13.69
CA LEU A 125 0.77 1.08 15.04
C LEU A 125 2.24 1.49 15.18
N ALA A 126 2.47 2.70 15.70
CA ALA A 126 3.78 3.20 16.09
C ALA A 126 3.77 3.65 17.56
N ASP A 127 4.93 4.00 18.11
CA ASP A 127 5.13 4.35 19.52
C ASP A 127 4.18 5.43 20.06
N LYS A 128 3.66 6.30 19.18
CA LYS A 128 2.78 7.43 19.52
C LYS A 128 1.32 7.25 19.07
N GLY A 129 0.94 6.08 18.55
CA GLY A 129 -0.42 5.77 18.12
C GLY A 129 -0.51 5.27 16.68
N LEU A 130 -1.67 5.47 16.05
CA LEU A 130 -1.93 5.04 14.68
C LEU A 130 -1.10 5.86 13.68
N THR A 131 -0.55 5.20 12.67
CA THR A 131 0.25 5.81 11.61
C THR A 131 -0.09 5.20 10.25
N THR A 132 0.26 5.88 9.16
CA THR A 132 0.09 5.41 7.78
C THR A 132 1.40 5.58 7.03
N ALA A 133 1.76 4.61 6.18
CA ALA A 133 3.04 4.62 5.46
C ALA A 133 3.01 5.36 4.10
N VAL A 134 1.82 5.62 3.56
CA VAL A 134 1.59 6.21 2.23
C VAL A 134 0.80 7.52 2.34
N ASP A 135 0.97 8.40 1.36
CA ASP A 135 0.26 9.68 1.22
C ASP A 135 -1.28 9.48 1.17
N PRO A 136 -2.08 10.27 1.93
CA PRO A 136 -3.54 10.28 1.90
C PRO A 136 -4.18 10.31 0.51
N ILE A 137 -3.57 11.00 -0.46
CA ILE A 137 -4.04 11.06 -1.85
C ILE A 137 -4.05 9.66 -2.49
N ARG A 138 -3.15 8.77 -2.10
CA ARG A 138 -3.13 7.38 -2.63
C ARG A 138 -4.28 6.54 -2.10
N TYR A 139 -4.85 6.86 -0.93
CA TYR A 139 -6.00 6.15 -0.38
C TYR A 139 -7.34 6.74 -0.83
N PHE A 140 -7.40 8.07 -0.95
CA PHE A 140 -8.64 8.81 -1.19
C PHE A 140 -8.77 9.42 -2.58
N GLY A 141 -7.74 9.34 -3.43
CA GLY A 141 -7.76 9.86 -4.80
C GLY A 141 -8.79 9.18 -5.71
N GLY A 142 -9.33 8.03 -5.30
CA GLY A 142 -10.42 7.35 -5.99
C GLY A 142 -11.82 7.89 -5.69
N ILE A 143 -11.98 8.77 -4.69
CA ILE A 143 -13.30 9.32 -4.33
C ILE A 143 -13.82 10.20 -5.48
N GLY A 144 -15.04 9.92 -5.95
CA GLY A 144 -15.69 10.64 -7.06
C GLY A 144 -15.20 10.25 -8.45
N GLY A 145 -14.18 9.42 -8.55
CA GLY A 145 -13.91 8.67 -9.78
C GLY A 145 -14.95 7.55 -9.93
N ARG A 146 -15.72 7.53 -11.04
CA ARG A 146 -16.59 6.40 -11.41
C ARG A 146 -15.77 5.20 -11.87
N SER A 147 -14.98 4.65 -10.96
CA SER A 147 -14.00 3.64 -11.29
C SER A 147 -13.64 2.87 -10.01
N PRO A 148 -13.42 1.54 -10.07
CA PRO A 148 -13.52 0.71 -8.88
C PRO A 148 -12.45 1.06 -7.84
N ALA A 149 -12.90 1.45 -6.64
CA ALA A 149 -12.34 1.35 -5.30
C ALA A 149 -10.86 1.75 -5.05
N GLY A 150 -10.60 2.21 -3.83
CA GLY A 150 -9.27 2.49 -3.31
C GLY A 150 -8.36 1.24 -3.26
N PRO A 151 -7.16 1.37 -2.68
CA PRO A 151 -6.02 0.49 -2.98
C PRO A 151 -6.16 -1.00 -2.66
N HIS A 152 -7.21 -1.46 -1.97
CA HIS A 152 -7.50 -2.88 -1.83
C HIS A 152 -9.02 -3.07 -1.83
N LEU A 153 -9.49 -4.06 -2.58
CA LEU A 153 -10.88 -4.48 -2.86
C LEU A 153 -11.32 -4.31 -4.32
N ALA A 154 -10.43 -4.65 -5.27
CA ALA A 154 -10.91 -5.39 -6.42
C ALA A 154 -10.70 -6.87 -6.11
N ALA A 155 -11.75 -7.69 -6.20
CA ALA A 155 -11.63 -9.15 -6.38
C ALA A 155 -11.00 -9.50 -7.75
N GLY A 156 -10.04 -8.69 -8.20
CA GLY A 156 -9.27 -8.90 -9.40
C GLY A 156 -8.05 -9.74 -9.05
N GLN A 157 -7.63 -10.56 -10.00
CA GLN A 157 -6.36 -11.25 -9.91
C GLN A 157 -5.23 -10.24 -9.61
N ILE A 158 -4.38 -10.55 -8.63
CA ILE A 158 -3.12 -9.81 -8.44
C ILE A 158 -2.28 -10.09 -9.69
N VAL A 159 -2.05 -9.04 -10.49
CA VAL A 159 -1.31 -9.17 -11.76
C VAL A 159 0.16 -8.83 -11.58
N ALA A 160 0.51 -8.14 -10.49
CA ALA A 160 1.88 -7.75 -10.18
C ALA A 160 2.03 -7.43 -8.69
N ARG A 161 3.28 -7.42 -8.21
CA ARG A 161 3.65 -6.95 -6.89
C ARG A 161 4.74 -5.90 -7.01
N ALA A 162 4.58 -4.76 -6.37
CA ALA A 162 5.52 -3.64 -6.49
C ALA A 162 6.16 -3.27 -5.16
N LEU A 163 7.46 -2.95 -5.19
CA LEU A 163 8.13 -2.24 -4.10
C LEU A 163 8.20 -0.77 -4.47
N VAL A 164 7.51 0.07 -3.71
CA VAL A 164 7.39 1.51 -3.99
C VAL A 164 8.02 2.31 -2.86
N ARG A 165 8.72 3.37 -3.23
CA ARG A 165 9.27 4.36 -2.30
C ARG A 165 9.18 5.75 -2.90
N GLU A 166 8.55 6.66 -2.16
CA GLU A 166 8.63 8.09 -2.41
C GLU A 166 9.83 8.69 -1.67
N ALA A 167 10.35 9.81 -2.15
CA ALA A 167 11.48 10.48 -1.51
C ALA A 167 11.14 10.85 -0.05
N GLY A 168 12.01 10.44 0.89
CA GLY A 168 11.84 10.65 2.32
C GLY A 168 10.97 9.61 3.04
N GLN A 169 10.35 8.67 2.31
CA GLN A 169 9.50 7.62 2.90
C GLN A 169 10.23 6.27 2.94
N PRO A 170 9.86 5.35 3.84
CA PRO A 170 10.34 3.98 3.79
C PRO A 170 9.75 3.24 2.57
N PRO A 171 10.46 2.26 1.98
CA PRO A 171 9.92 1.45 0.91
C PRO A 171 8.81 0.51 1.43
N GLY A 172 7.75 0.33 0.65
CA GLY A 172 6.61 -0.54 0.97
C GLY A 172 6.23 -1.46 -0.18
N TRP A 173 5.90 -2.71 0.15
CA TRP A 173 5.37 -3.69 -0.82
C TRP A 173 3.87 -3.49 -1.02
N LEU A 174 3.42 -3.52 -2.27
CA LEU A 174 2.02 -3.40 -2.67
C LEU A 174 1.67 -4.52 -3.65
N ASP A 175 0.58 -5.22 -3.39
CA ASP A 175 -0.02 -6.14 -4.36
C ASP A 175 -0.92 -5.32 -5.30
N LEU A 176 -0.75 -5.50 -6.62
CA LEU A 176 -1.37 -4.66 -7.64
C LEU A 176 -2.34 -5.45 -8.50
N HIS A 177 -3.54 -4.91 -8.64
CA HIS A 177 -4.50 -5.27 -9.68
C HIS A 177 -4.20 -4.50 -10.98
N GLN A 178 -4.81 -4.92 -12.09
CA GLN A 178 -4.55 -4.37 -13.43
C GLN A 178 -4.63 -2.83 -13.47
N ARG A 179 -5.69 -2.27 -12.89
CA ARG A 179 -5.88 -0.82 -12.85
C ARG A 179 -4.80 -0.09 -12.06
N GLN A 180 -4.41 -0.61 -10.91
CA GLN A 180 -3.37 0.00 -10.08
C GLN A 180 -2.00 -0.08 -10.74
N LEU A 181 -1.73 -1.16 -11.47
CA LEU A 181 -0.56 -1.29 -12.31
C LEU A 181 -0.55 -0.21 -13.41
N ASP A 182 -1.68 0.03 -14.06
CA ASP A 182 -1.81 1.05 -15.11
C ASP A 182 -1.67 2.48 -14.55
N ASP A 183 -2.25 2.77 -13.38
CA ASP A 183 -2.08 4.04 -12.67
C ASP A 183 -0.61 4.26 -12.27
N LEU A 184 0.04 3.21 -11.75
CA LEU A 184 1.44 3.26 -11.35
C LEU A 184 2.37 3.49 -12.56
N ARG A 185 2.07 2.89 -13.71
CA ARG A 185 2.74 3.14 -15.00
C ARG A 185 2.52 4.57 -15.50
N GLY A 186 1.31 5.11 -15.36
CA GLY A 186 1.03 6.51 -15.67
C GLY A 186 1.88 7.49 -14.87
N ALA A 187 2.21 7.12 -13.62
CA ALA A 187 3.09 7.88 -12.74
C ALA A 187 4.59 7.54 -12.88
N ALA A 188 5.00 6.76 -13.88
CA ALA A 188 6.39 6.30 -14.00
C ALA A 188 7.43 7.44 -14.03
N SER A 189 7.07 8.59 -14.59
CA SER A 189 7.93 9.78 -14.68
C SER A 189 8.16 10.50 -13.34
N HIS A 190 7.36 10.21 -12.31
CA HIS A 190 7.49 10.81 -10.97
C HIS A 190 8.61 10.18 -10.14
N TYR A 191 9.04 8.96 -10.50
CA TYR A 191 10.09 8.24 -9.79
C TYR A 191 11.47 8.52 -10.39
N ASP A 192 12.52 8.49 -9.56
CA ASP A 192 13.89 8.53 -10.08
C ASP A 192 14.20 7.27 -10.92
N VAL A 193 13.67 6.12 -10.48
CA VAL A 193 13.70 4.86 -11.22
C VAL A 193 12.35 4.15 -11.15
N PHE A 194 11.77 3.87 -12.31
CA PHE A 194 10.59 3.03 -12.45
C PHE A 194 10.95 1.78 -13.25
N ALA A 195 10.81 0.59 -12.66
CA ALA A 195 11.09 -0.67 -13.33
C ALA A 195 9.81 -1.51 -13.41
N ASP A 196 9.51 -2.02 -14.60
CA ASP A 196 8.33 -2.84 -14.85
C ASP A 196 8.71 -4.17 -15.49
N GLN A 197 8.65 -5.24 -14.69
CA GLN A 197 8.94 -6.60 -15.15
C GLN A 197 7.94 -7.08 -16.21
N THR A 198 6.69 -6.66 -16.13
CA THR A 198 5.62 -7.10 -17.04
C THR A 198 5.87 -6.60 -18.47
N ASN A 199 6.38 -5.37 -18.58
CA ASN A 199 6.78 -4.76 -19.86
C ASN A 199 8.27 -4.90 -20.18
N ARG A 200 9.05 -5.45 -19.24
CA ARG A 200 10.51 -5.56 -19.33
C ARG A 200 11.20 -4.22 -19.61
N THR A 201 10.73 -3.17 -18.93
CA THR A 201 11.24 -1.81 -19.09
C THR A 201 11.79 -1.23 -17.79
N VAL A 202 12.74 -0.31 -17.93
CA VAL A 202 13.16 0.57 -16.84
C VAL A 202 13.20 2.01 -17.35
N VAL A 203 12.42 2.88 -16.72
CA VAL A 203 12.37 4.32 -16.98
C VAL A 203 13.16 5.02 -15.89
N ARG A 204 14.03 5.94 -16.30
CA ARG A 204 14.81 6.79 -15.40
C ARG A 204 14.39 8.24 -15.55
N LYS A 205 14.49 8.99 -14.46
CA LYS A 205 14.32 10.44 -14.47
C LYS A 205 15.25 11.09 -15.50
N GLY A 206 14.68 11.98 -16.30
CA GLY A 206 15.30 12.49 -17.54
C GLY A 206 14.85 11.78 -18.81
N GLY A 207 13.90 10.83 -18.73
CA GLY A 207 13.22 10.25 -19.88
C GLY A 207 13.96 9.10 -20.57
N THR A 208 15.04 8.58 -19.97
CA THR A 208 15.74 7.41 -20.52
C THR A 208 14.91 6.16 -20.28
N ILE A 209 14.59 5.43 -21.35
CA ILE A 209 13.85 4.16 -21.28
C ILE A 209 14.76 3.04 -21.77
N VAL A 210 15.04 2.09 -20.89
CA VAL A 210 15.71 0.83 -21.24
C VAL A 210 14.61 -0.20 -21.50
N ARG A 211 14.60 -0.79 -22.70
CA ARG A 211 13.64 -1.82 -23.12
C ARG A 211 14.29 -3.19 -23.14
N ASP A 212 13.47 -4.23 -23.25
CA ASP A 212 13.90 -5.64 -23.37
C ASP A 212 14.78 -6.13 -22.22
N VAL A 213 14.63 -5.55 -21.03
CA VAL A 213 15.41 -5.90 -19.85
C VAL A 213 15.20 -7.38 -19.51
N ALA A 214 16.30 -8.11 -19.31
CA ALA A 214 16.25 -9.55 -19.06
C ALA A 214 15.50 -9.88 -17.75
N LEU A 215 14.71 -10.96 -17.75
CA LEU A 215 13.98 -11.41 -16.55
C LEU A 215 14.95 -11.77 -15.40
N SER A 216 16.13 -12.30 -15.72
CA SER A 216 17.19 -12.57 -14.74
C SER A 216 17.69 -11.32 -14.02
N SER A 217 17.64 -10.14 -14.68
CA SER A 217 17.93 -8.87 -14.02
C SER A 217 16.88 -8.53 -12.96
N PHE A 218 15.59 -8.69 -13.28
CA PHE A 218 14.50 -8.47 -12.31
C PHE A 218 14.57 -9.46 -11.15
N GLN A 219 14.80 -10.75 -11.43
CA GLN A 219 14.96 -11.79 -10.39
C GLN A 219 16.13 -11.48 -9.47
N SER A 220 17.28 -11.07 -10.02
CA SER A 220 18.46 -10.73 -9.24
C SER A 220 18.25 -9.49 -8.37
N ILE A 221 17.54 -8.47 -8.87
CA ILE A 221 17.16 -7.29 -8.09
C ILE A 221 16.17 -7.68 -6.99
N ARG A 222 15.15 -8.49 -7.28
CA ARG A 222 14.18 -8.97 -6.28
C ARG A 222 14.85 -9.75 -5.15
N ALA A 223 15.82 -10.60 -5.47
CA ALA A 223 16.62 -11.31 -4.48
C ALA A 223 17.39 -10.36 -3.55
N ALA A 224 18.00 -9.30 -4.12
CA ALA A 224 18.71 -8.29 -3.32
C ALA A 224 17.76 -7.46 -2.42
N LEU A 225 16.54 -7.18 -2.88
CA LEU A 225 15.53 -6.42 -2.12
C LEU A 225 14.97 -7.19 -0.92
N THR A 226 14.81 -8.51 -1.06
CA THR A 226 14.20 -9.38 -0.03
C THR A 226 15.19 -9.83 1.04
N LYS A 227 16.50 -9.64 0.80
CA LYS A 227 17.55 -10.03 1.73
C LYS A 227 17.60 -9.09 2.94
N ARG A 228 17.51 -9.66 4.14
CA ARG A 228 17.82 -8.94 5.38
C ARG A 228 19.35 -8.87 5.54
N GLY A 229 19.91 -7.68 5.37
CA GLY A 229 21.35 -7.42 5.50
C GLY A 229 22.05 -7.29 4.14
N HIS A 230 23.14 -8.03 3.96
CA HIS A 230 23.94 -7.99 2.75
C HIS A 230 23.53 -9.10 1.77
N PHE A 231 23.43 -8.74 0.50
CA PHE A 231 23.24 -9.62 -0.64
C PHE A 231 24.59 -9.90 -1.31
N ASP A 232 24.96 -11.18 -1.37
CA ASP A 232 26.11 -11.63 -2.14
C ASP A 232 25.65 -12.29 -3.44
N ALA A 233 25.83 -11.58 -4.55
CA ALA A 233 25.43 -12.07 -5.86
C ALA A 233 26.21 -13.31 -6.33
N THR A 234 27.31 -13.71 -5.67
CA THR A 234 28.04 -14.94 -6.03
C THR A 234 27.46 -16.20 -5.40
N THR A 235 26.84 -16.07 -4.22
CA THR A 235 26.36 -17.19 -3.42
C THR A 235 24.83 -17.23 -3.32
N GLU A 236 24.16 -16.11 -3.56
CA GLU A 236 22.73 -15.92 -3.26
C GLU A 236 21.90 -15.48 -4.48
N GLY A 237 22.53 -15.34 -5.65
CA GLY A 237 21.79 -15.00 -6.84
C GLY A 237 20.99 -16.18 -7.42
N PRO A 238 19.95 -15.89 -8.23
CA PRO A 238 19.05 -16.91 -8.74
C PRO A 238 19.71 -17.91 -9.70
N ASP A 239 20.88 -17.57 -10.26
CA ASP A 239 21.67 -18.43 -11.15
C ASP A 239 23.15 -18.39 -10.73
N LEU A 240 23.57 -19.35 -9.90
CA LEU A 240 24.86 -19.37 -9.20
C LEU A 240 26.09 -19.28 -10.14
N VAL A 241 25.95 -19.58 -11.43
CA VAL A 241 27.06 -19.57 -12.38
C VAL A 241 27.42 -18.15 -12.86
N SER A 242 26.43 -17.25 -12.98
CA SER A 242 26.61 -15.90 -13.55
C SER A 242 25.99 -14.76 -12.73
N SER A 243 25.44 -15.06 -11.55
CA SER A 243 24.65 -14.10 -10.77
C SER A 243 25.36 -12.80 -10.43
N LYS A 244 26.67 -12.81 -10.17
CA LYS A 244 27.44 -11.58 -9.95
C LYS A 244 27.42 -10.65 -11.17
N GLN A 245 27.63 -11.20 -12.36
CA GLN A 245 27.60 -10.40 -13.59
C GLN A 245 26.19 -9.93 -13.91
N ILE A 246 25.19 -10.78 -13.70
CA ILE A 246 23.77 -10.44 -13.87
C ILE A 246 23.39 -9.28 -12.94
N PHE A 247 23.71 -9.37 -11.65
CA PHE A 247 23.42 -8.31 -10.68
C PHE A 247 24.12 -7.01 -11.04
N GLN A 248 25.40 -7.04 -11.42
CA GLN A 248 26.12 -5.82 -11.80
C GLN A 248 25.51 -5.12 -13.02
N ARG A 249 25.09 -5.89 -14.03
CA ARG A 249 24.37 -5.36 -15.20
C ARG A 249 22.99 -4.84 -14.83
N ALA A 250 22.28 -5.57 -13.97
CA ALA A 250 20.97 -5.15 -13.46
C ALA A 250 21.09 -3.85 -12.65
N ARG A 251 22.01 -3.75 -11.68
CA ARG A 251 22.24 -2.53 -10.91
C ARG A 251 22.53 -1.33 -11.80
N ALA A 252 23.29 -1.51 -12.89
CA ALA A 252 23.56 -0.46 -13.84
C ALA A 252 22.32 0.09 -14.58
N ILE A 253 21.18 -0.62 -14.52
CA ILE A 253 19.88 -0.25 -15.10
C ILE A 253 18.90 0.21 -13.99
N PHE A 254 18.88 -0.47 -12.84
CA PHE A 254 17.89 -0.26 -11.77
C PHE A 254 18.32 0.74 -10.69
N ASP A 255 19.59 1.13 -10.66
CA ASP A 255 20.14 2.02 -9.63
C ASP A 255 20.68 3.31 -10.24
N ILE A 256 20.84 4.32 -9.41
CA ILE A 256 21.36 5.63 -9.75
C ILE A 256 22.84 5.66 -9.37
N LYS A 257 23.69 5.97 -10.33
CA LYS A 257 25.12 6.09 -10.09
C LYS A 257 25.51 7.55 -9.91
N THR A 258 26.07 7.90 -8.75
CA THR A 258 26.65 9.22 -8.48
C THR A 258 28.18 9.12 -8.42
N GLY A 259 28.86 9.87 -9.29
CA GLY A 259 30.33 9.82 -9.42
C GLY A 259 30.86 8.46 -9.91
N ARG A 260 32.11 8.13 -9.55
CA ARG A 260 32.80 6.94 -10.08
C ARG A 260 32.29 5.61 -9.50
N SER A 261 31.82 5.59 -8.26
CA SER A 261 31.57 4.34 -7.52
C SER A 261 30.38 4.36 -6.56
N SER A 262 29.67 5.48 -6.42
CA SER A 262 28.55 5.57 -5.47
C SER A 262 27.25 5.16 -6.15
N TRP A 263 26.50 4.30 -5.47
CA TRP A 263 25.22 3.77 -5.91
C TRP A 263 24.20 4.09 -4.84
N ARG A 264 23.05 4.63 -5.25
CA ARG A 264 22.12 5.27 -4.32
C ARG A 264 21.06 4.33 -3.77
N ILE A 265 20.82 3.18 -4.39
CA ILE A 265 19.82 2.19 -3.95
C ILE A 265 20.51 0.95 -3.38
N PHE A 266 21.54 0.46 -4.08
CA PHE A 266 22.31 -0.73 -3.72
C PHE A 266 23.80 -0.39 -3.51
N PRO A 267 24.19 0.29 -2.42
CA PRO A 267 25.59 0.54 -2.13
C PRO A 267 26.41 -0.76 -2.04
N SER A 268 27.66 -0.67 -2.49
CA SER A 268 28.62 -1.78 -2.38
C SER A 268 29.38 -1.71 -1.05
N ILE A 269 29.47 -2.85 -0.37
CA ILE A 269 30.21 -3.02 0.87
C ILE A 269 31.30 -4.06 0.61
N ARG A 270 32.55 -3.76 1.00
CA ARG A 270 33.66 -4.71 0.92
C ARG A 270 33.66 -5.58 2.15
N THR A 271 33.72 -6.88 1.96
CA THR A 271 33.93 -7.85 3.04
C THR A 271 35.40 -7.97 3.38
N ASP A 272 35.71 -8.51 4.56
CA ASP A 272 37.08 -8.77 5.01
C ASP A 272 37.80 -9.77 4.10
N GLU A 273 37.04 -10.63 3.42
CA GLU A 273 37.52 -11.57 2.41
C GLU A 273 37.76 -10.92 1.02
N GLY A 274 37.61 -9.60 0.91
CA GLY A 274 37.98 -8.81 -0.26
C GLY A 274 36.96 -8.84 -1.42
N HIS A 275 35.84 -9.54 -1.29
CA HIS A 275 34.75 -9.51 -2.25
C HIS A 275 33.70 -8.43 -1.91
N ALA A 276 32.86 -8.10 -2.89
CA ALA A 276 31.87 -7.03 -2.75
C ALA A 276 30.48 -7.65 -2.54
N VAL A 277 29.84 -7.26 -1.44
CA VAL A 277 28.42 -7.53 -1.16
C VAL A 277 27.62 -6.24 -1.30
N TYR A 278 26.31 -6.36 -1.38
CA TYR A 278 25.41 -5.24 -1.68
C TYR A 278 24.35 -5.12 -0.60
N SER A 279 24.07 -3.91 -0.14
CA SER A 279 22.96 -3.68 0.79
C SER A 279 21.83 -2.99 0.04
N PHE A 280 20.59 -3.38 0.29
CA PHE A 280 19.45 -2.54 -0.08
C PHE A 280 19.30 -1.45 0.97
N ALA A 281 19.85 -0.27 0.67
CA ALA A 281 19.91 0.86 1.60
C ALA A 281 19.78 2.16 0.80
N PRO A 282 18.56 2.51 0.35
CA PRO A 282 18.39 3.58 -0.60
C PRO A 282 18.49 4.96 0.08
N ASP A 283 19.25 5.88 -0.52
CA ASP A 283 19.44 7.27 -0.08
C ASP A 283 18.09 7.95 0.20
N GLY A 284 18.02 8.80 1.22
CA GLY A 284 16.76 9.38 1.72
C GLY A 284 15.91 10.09 0.65
N ASP A 285 16.54 10.77 -0.30
CA ASP A 285 15.88 11.56 -1.36
C ASP A 285 15.56 10.76 -2.64
N VAL A 286 15.88 9.47 -2.69
CA VAL A 286 15.64 8.63 -3.88
C VAL A 286 14.25 8.03 -3.87
N SER A 287 13.49 8.30 -4.93
CA SER A 287 12.19 7.67 -5.21
C SER A 287 12.31 6.56 -6.26
N PHE A 288 11.63 5.43 -6.05
CA PHE A 288 11.58 4.35 -7.03
C PHE A 288 10.29 3.54 -6.93
N ALA A 289 9.94 2.88 -8.03
CA ALA A 289 8.92 1.85 -8.07
C ALA A 289 9.43 0.65 -8.88
N PHE A 290 9.49 -0.52 -8.25
CA PHE A 290 9.92 -1.76 -8.90
C PHE A 290 8.74 -2.74 -8.93
N VAL A 291 8.19 -2.97 -10.11
CA VAL A 291 7.06 -3.87 -10.35
C VAL A 291 7.59 -5.23 -10.78
N PHE A 292 7.14 -6.28 -10.09
CA PHE A 292 7.47 -7.68 -10.34
C PHE A 292 6.21 -8.47 -10.69
N LEU A 293 6.40 -9.57 -11.42
CA LEU A 293 5.34 -10.57 -11.58
C LEU A 293 5.03 -11.21 -10.20
N PRO A 294 3.79 -11.66 -9.97
CA PRO A 294 3.41 -12.40 -8.76
C PRO A 294 4.30 -13.63 -8.57
N GLU A 295 4.50 -14.04 -7.32
CA GLU A 295 5.09 -15.36 -7.03
C GLU A 295 3.99 -16.41 -7.13
N ASP A 296 4.26 -17.51 -7.82
CA ASP A 296 3.39 -18.69 -7.89
C ASP A 296 3.42 -19.48 -6.56
#